data_AF-A0AAD1JYT3-F1
#
_entry.id   AF-A0AAD1JYT3-F1
#
_cell.length_a   1.000
_cell.length_b   1.000
_cell.length_c   1.000
_cell.angle_alpha   90.00
_cell.angle_beta   90.00
_cell.angle_gamma   90.00
#
_symmetry.space_group_name_H-M   'P 1'
#
loop_
_entity.id
_entity.type
_entity.pdbx_description
1 polymer ?
#
loop_
_entity_poly.entity_id
_entity_poly.type
_entity_poly.pdbx_seq_one_letter_code
_entity_poly.pdbx_strand_id
1 'polypeptide(L)'
;MTIYDKTFLLGTGQGSSQKASNRYIVIHDTANDNNQGDNSATNEASYMHNNWQNAYTHAIAGWDKVYLVGEPGYVAYGAGSPANERSPFQIELSHYSDPAKQRSSYINYINAVREQAKAFGIPLTLDGAGNGIKTHKWVSDNLWGDHQDPYSYLTRIGISKDQLAKDLANGIGGASKSNQSNNDDSTPAINYTPNMEEKEMTYLIFAKDTKRWYITNGIEIRYIKTVRVLGNYQNQWLKFKLPVDTMFQAEVDKEFGTGATTPNRDISKG
;
A
#
# COMPACT_ATOMS: atom_id res chain seq x y z
N MET A 1 -4.89 -10.21 8.22
CA MET A 1 -5.34 -11.27 7.30
C MET A 1 -6.19 -10.60 6.26
N THR A 2 -5.85 -10.77 4.98
CA THR A 2 -6.58 -10.14 3.88
C THR A 2 -7.97 -10.77 3.75
N ILE A 3 -9.01 -9.95 3.56
CA ILE A 3 -10.35 -10.45 3.23
C ILE A 3 -10.46 -10.52 1.71
N TYR A 4 -10.72 -11.72 1.18
CA TYR A 4 -10.90 -11.95 -0.24
C TYR A 4 -12.38 -12.12 -0.60
N ASP A 5 -12.80 -11.45 -1.66
CA ASP A 5 -14.14 -11.53 -2.23
C ASP A 5 -14.08 -12.20 -3.61
N LYS A 6 -14.93 -13.20 -3.83
CA LYS A 6 -14.96 -14.01 -5.05
C LYS A 6 -16.13 -13.66 -5.98
N THR A 7 -16.85 -12.58 -5.70
CA THR A 7 -18.03 -12.17 -6.48
C THR A 7 -17.70 -12.00 -7.98
N PHE A 8 -16.48 -11.58 -8.32
CA PHE A 8 -16.04 -11.34 -9.69
C PHE A 8 -15.05 -12.39 -10.22
N LEU A 9 -14.88 -13.50 -9.51
CA LEU A 9 -13.99 -14.57 -9.96
C LEU A 9 -14.50 -15.14 -11.28
N LEU A 10 -13.63 -15.18 -12.29
CA LEU A 10 -13.92 -15.76 -13.59
C LEU A 10 -14.31 -17.24 -13.44
N GLY A 11 -15.36 -17.63 -14.16
CA GLY A 11 -15.91 -18.98 -14.10
C GLY A 11 -15.17 -19.98 -15.00
N THR A 12 -15.66 -21.22 -15.00
CA THR A 12 -15.16 -22.29 -15.87
C THR A 12 -15.15 -21.84 -17.34
N GLY A 13 -14.00 -21.95 -18.00
CA GLY A 13 -13.83 -21.56 -19.40
C GLY A 13 -13.58 -20.07 -19.64
N GLN A 14 -13.48 -19.27 -18.57
CA GLN A 14 -13.06 -17.86 -18.62
C GLN A 14 -11.65 -17.71 -18.05
N GLY A 15 -10.92 -16.71 -18.54
CA GLY A 15 -9.49 -16.54 -18.24
C GLY A 15 -8.61 -17.51 -19.03
N SER A 16 -7.32 -17.54 -18.71
CA SER A 16 -6.35 -18.43 -19.33
C SER A 16 -6.39 -19.82 -18.70
N SER A 17 -6.31 -20.86 -19.53
CA SER A 17 -6.05 -22.24 -19.07
C SER A 17 -4.56 -22.53 -18.89
N GLN A 18 -3.66 -21.62 -19.30
CA GLN A 18 -2.22 -21.80 -19.20
C GLN A 18 -1.74 -21.56 -17.77
N LYS A 19 -0.91 -22.47 -17.24
CA LYS A 19 -0.22 -22.26 -15.97
C LYS A 19 0.91 -21.25 -16.11
N ALA A 20 0.96 -20.30 -15.17
CA ALA A 20 2.09 -19.39 -15.06
C ALA A 20 3.25 -20.06 -14.30
N SER A 21 4.48 -19.64 -14.60
CA SER A 21 5.66 -20.03 -13.82
C SER A 21 5.82 -19.13 -12.59
N ASN A 22 6.26 -19.67 -11.45
CA ASN A 22 6.38 -18.93 -10.19
C ASN A 22 7.63 -18.05 -10.14
N ARG A 23 7.71 -17.01 -10.98
CA ARG A 23 8.86 -16.10 -11.01
C ARG A 23 8.55 -14.73 -10.45
N TYR A 24 7.39 -14.17 -10.80
CA TYR A 24 7.02 -12.81 -10.50
C TYR A 24 5.67 -12.73 -9.77
N ILE A 25 5.54 -11.72 -8.90
CA ILE A 25 4.24 -11.14 -8.59
C ILE A 25 4.26 -9.77 -9.27
N VAL A 26 3.39 -9.54 -10.25
CA VAL A 26 3.32 -8.22 -10.90
C VAL A 26 2.29 -7.34 -10.18
N ILE A 27 2.69 -6.11 -9.91
CA ILE A 27 1.91 -5.18 -9.09
C ILE A 27 1.64 -3.89 -9.89
N HIS A 28 0.38 -3.45 -9.87
CA HIS A 28 -0.18 -2.44 -10.75
C HIS A 28 -0.98 -1.37 -9.97
N ASP A 29 -1.32 -0.26 -10.63
CA ASP A 29 -2.39 0.64 -10.21
C ASP A 29 -3.43 0.79 -11.34
N THR A 30 -4.68 1.07 -10.97
CA THR A 30 -5.78 1.03 -11.94
C THR A 30 -5.75 2.18 -12.95
N ALA A 31 -4.90 3.20 -12.74
CA ALA A 31 -4.78 4.40 -13.56
C ALA A 31 -6.11 5.14 -13.85
N ASN A 32 -7.14 4.88 -13.05
CA ASN A 32 -8.50 5.36 -13.32
C ASN A 32 -8.93 6.46 -12.36
N ASP A 33 -8.48 7.69 -12.63
CA ASP A 33 -8.79 8.85 -11.78
C ASP A 33 -10.23 9.35 -11.90
N ASN A 34 -11.01 8.83 -12.86
CA ASN A 34 -12.45 9.05 -12.92
C ASN A 34 -13.23 8.14 -11.94
N ASN A 35 -12.57 7.14 -11.36
CA ASN A 35 -13.14 6.15 -10.44
C ASN A 35 -12.38 6.18 -9.10
N GLN A 36 -12.79 7.07 -8.20
CA GLN A 36 -12.10 7.29 -6.91
C GLN A 36 -13.02 7.30 -5.68
N GLY A 37 -14.28 6.87 -5.86
CA GLY A 37 -15.28 6.79 -4.78
C GLY A 37 -15.25 5.45 -4.03
N ASP A 38 -16.18 5.28 -3.10
CA ASP A 38 -16.28 4.09 -2.21
C ASP A 38 -16.31 2.75 -2.96
N ASN A 39 -16.92 2.75 -4.15
CA ASN A 39 -17.07 1.57 -4.99
C ASN A 39 -15.91 1.35 -5.97
N SER A 40 -14.81 2.11 -5.88
CA SER A 40 -13.75 2.10 -6.90
C SER A 40 -13.27 0.69 -7.25
N ALA A 41 -12.81 -0.09 -6.26
CA ALA A 41 -12.35 -1.46 -6.48
C ALA A 41 -13.44 -2.41 -7.00
N THR A 42 -14.67 -2.29 -6.51
CA THR A 42 -15.80 -3.10 -6.99
C THR A 42 -16.11 -2.81 -8.47
N ASN A 43 -16.07 -1.53 -8.86
CA ASN A 43 -16.29 -1.11 -10.24
C ASN A 43 -15.19 -1.65 -11.16
N GLU A 44 -13.93 -1.57 -10.75
CA GLU A 44 -12.79 -2.11 -11.50
C GLU A 44 -12.89 -3.64 -11.64
N ALA A 45 -13.20 -4.34 -10.54
CA ALA A 45 -13.34 -5.81 -10.56
C ALA A 45 -14.50 -6.26 -11.45
N SER A 46 -15.65 -5.56 -11.39
CA SER A 46 -16.80 -5.81 -12.27
C SER A 46 -16.46 -5.54 -13.74
N TYR A 47 -15.80 -4.41 -14.02
CA TYR A 47 -15.39 -4.07 -15.38
C TYR A 47 -14.40 -5.10 -15.93
N MET A 48 -13.38 -5.45 -15.16
CA MET A 48 -12.38 -6.44 -15.54
C MET A 48 -12.99 -7.83 -15.76
N HIS A 49 -13.91 -8.27 -14.89
CA HIS A 49 -14.66 -9.51 -15.07
C HIS A 49 -15.44 -9.53 -16.38
N ASN A 50 -16.10 -8.42 -16.74
CA ASN A 50 -16.88 -8.35 -17.98
C ASN A 50 -16.01 -8.19 -19.24
N ASN A 51 -14.76 -7.74 -19.11
CA ASN A 51 -13.86 -7.43 -20.22
C ASN A 51 -12.59 -8.29 -20.23
N TRP A 52 -12.59 -9.41 -19.53
CA TRP A 52 -11.40 -10.25 -19.30
C TRP A 52 -10.70 -10.73 -20.58
N GLN A 53 -11.44 -10.85 -21.68
CA GLN A 53 -10.89 -11.27 -22.98
C GLN A 53 -9.89 -10.24 -23.55
N ASN A 54 -9.97 -8.98 -23.10
CA ASN A 54 -9.05 -7.92 -23.49
C ASN A 54 -7.84 -7.86 -22.55
N ALA A 55 -8.10 -7.71 -21.24
CA ALA A 55 -7.09 -7.66 -20.21
C ALA A 55 -7.71 -8.00 -18.85
N TYR A 56 -6.95 -8.67 -17.98
CA TYR A 56 -7.31 -8.85 -16.58
C TYR A 56 -6.08 -9.17 -15.73
N THR A 57 -6.15 -8.87 -14.44
CA THR A 57 -5.25 -9.33 -13.39
C THR A 57 -5.98 -10.32 -12.47
N HIS A 58 -5.27 -10.87 -11.49
CA HIS A 58 -5.87 -11.84 -10.58
C HIS A 58 -6.72 -11.17 -9.50
N ALA A 59 -6.43 -9.91 -9.18
CA ALA A 59 -7.10 -9.24 -8.07
C ALA A 59 -7.10 -7.72 -8.19
N ILE A 60 -8.08 -7.09 -7.55
CA ILE A 60 -8.14 -5.65 -7.28
C ILE A 60 -8.13 -5.43 -5.77
N ALA A 61 -7.16 -4.66 -5.26
CA ALA A 61 -7.11 -4.25 -3.86
C ALA A 61 -7.97 -3.00 -3.62
N GLY A 62 -9.09 -3.17 -2.92
CA GLY A 62 -9.94 -2.10 -2.42
C GLY A 62 -9.66 -1.77 -0.96
N TRP A 63 -10.31 -0.70 -0.46
CA TRP A 63 -10.11 -0.22 0.91
C TRP A 63 -10.65 -1.18 1.98
N ASP A 64 -11.71 -1.91 1.68
CA ASP A 64 -12.40 -2.82 2.59
C ASP A 64 -11.93 -4.28 2.42
N LYS A 65 -11.64 -4.69 1.18
CA LYS A 65 -11.27 -6.06 0.82
C LYS A 65 -10.48 -6.14 -0.49
N VAL A 66 -10.06 -7.35 -0.86
CA VAL A 66 -9.45 -7.67 -2.15
C VAL A 66 -10.42 -8.50 -2.99
N TYR A 67 -10.78 -8.00 -4.16
CA TYR A 67 -11.67 -8.68 -5.10
C TYR A 67 -10.85 -9.58 -6.03
N LEU A 68 -11.15 -10.87 -6.07
CA LEU A 68 -10.53 -11.81 -7.01
C LEU A 68 -11.26 -11.77 -8.35
N VAL A 69 -10.48 -11.78 -9.43
CA VAL A 69 -10.96 -11.82 -10.82
C VAL A 69 -10.39 -13.04 -11.53
N GLY A 70 -9.08 -13.10 -11.76
CA GLY A 70 -8.39 -14.29 -12.26
C GLY A 70 -8.08 -15.33 -11.18
N GLU A 71 -8.00 -16.61 -11.57
CA GLU A 71 -7.57 -17.69 -10.66
C GLU A 71 -6.04 -17.68 -10.46
N PRO A 72 -5.52 -17.47 -9.24
CA PRO A 72 -4.08 -17.50 -8.99
C PRO A 72 -3.41 -18.80 -9.45
N GLY A 73 -2.21 -18.69 -10.02
CA GLY A 73 -1.43 -19.80 -10.57
C GLY A 73 -1.63 -20.04 -12.07
N TYR A 74 -2.60 -19.36 -12.68
CA TYR A 74 -2.76 -19.31 -14.13
C TYR A 74 -2.20 -18.01 -14.70
N VAL A 75 -2.06 -17.94 -16.01
CA VAL A 75 -1.69 -16.70 -16.70
C VAL A 75 -2.86 -15.72 -16.61
N ALA A 76 -2.55 -14.45 -16.38
CA ALA A 76 -3.47 -13.32 -16.55
C ALA A 76 -2.92 -12.37 -17.62
N TYR A 77 -3.77 -11.51 -18.18
CA TYR A 77 -3.46 -10.65 -19.32
C TYR A 77 -3.21 -9.18 -18.93
N GLY A 78 -2.52 -8.94 -17.80
CA GLY A 78 -2.34 -7.60 -17.25
C GLY A 78 -0.97 -6.94 -17.51
N ALA A 79 0.07 -7.71 -17.83
CA ALA A 79 1.45 -7.22 -17.89
C ALA A 79 2.19 -7.47 -19.21
N GLY A 80 1.50 -8.04 -20.21
CA GLY A 80 2.10 -8.45 -21.48
C GLY A 80 3.06 -9.66 -21.38
N SER A 81 3.39 -10.25 -22.53
CA SER A 81 4.39 -11.33 -22.61
C SER A 81 5.80 -10.73 -22.62
N PRO A 82 6.80 -11.31 -21.92
CA PRO A 82 6.78 -12.59 -21.21
C PRO A 82 6.42 -12.50 -19.71
N ALA A 83 5.91 -11.37 -19.22
CA ALA A 83 5.61 -11.19 -17.80
C ALA A 83 4.38 -12.00 -17.36
N ASN A 84 3.35 -12.05 -18.21
CA ASN A 84 2.12 -12.81 -18.00
C ASN A 84 2.37 -14.28 -17.70
N GLU A 85 3.23 -14.94 -18.48
CA GLU A 85 3.59 -16.36 -18.34
C GLU A 85 4.48 -16.63 -17.12
N ARG A 86 5.00 -15.58 -16.50
CA ARG A 86 5.93 -15.61 -15.36
C ARG A 86 5.31 -15.14 -14.06
N SER A 87 4.02 -14.79 -14.08
CA SER A 87 3.34 -14.19 -12.93
C SER A 87 2.10 -14.99 -12.53
N PRO A 88 2.18 -15.92 -11.56
CA PRO A 88 1.02 -16.64 -11.04
C PRO A 88 0.04 -15.74 -10.28
N PHE A 89 0.42 -14.50 -9.99
CA PHE A 89 -0.48 -13.53 -9.41
C PHE A 89 -0.12 -12.13 -9.90
N GLN A 90 -1.13 -11.35 -10.24
CA GLN A 90 -1.04 -9.95 -10.65
C GLN A 90 -2.14 -9.19 -9.91
N ILE A 91 -1.87 -7.99 -9.41
CA ILE A 91 -2.85 -7.26 -8.61
C ILE A 91 -2.83 -5.77 -8.91
N GLU A 92 -4.02 -5.19 -9.01
CA GLU A 92 -4.26 -3.76 -9.17
C GLU A 92 -4.49 -3.08 -7.80
N LEU A 93 -3.87 -1.92 -7.58
CA LEU A 93 -4.22 -1.02 -6.49
C LEU A 93 -5.29 -0.02 -6.97
N SER A 94 -6.48 -0.09 -6.39
CA SER A 94 -7.58 0.81 -6.74
C SER A 94 -7.35 2.23 -6.20
N HIS A 95 -7.70 3.23 -7.02
CA HIS A 95 -7.60 4.63 -6.66
C HIS A 95 -8.76 5.10 -5.79
N TYR A 96 -8.46 5.95 -4.80
CA TYR A 96 -9.44 6.63 -3.95
C TYR A 96 -9.07 8.10 -3.77
N SER A 97 -10.06 8.96 -3.58
CA SER A 97 -9.87 10.37 -3.22
C SER A 97 -9.82 10.58 -1.69
N ASP A 98 -10.44 9.65 -0.96
CA ASP A 98 -10.45 9.58 0.50
C ASP A 98 -9.12 9.00 1.04
N PRO A 99 -8.31 9.76 1.80
CA PRO A 99 -7.02 9.31 2.30
C PRO A 99 -7.09 8.05 3.19
N ALA A 100 -8.16 7.87 3.97
CA ALA A 100 -8.33 6.68 4.80
C ALA A 100 -8.53 5.43 3.93
N LYS A 101 -9.22 5.59 2.80
CA LYS A 101 -9.42 4.51 1.81
C LYS A 101 -8.16 4.22 1.01
N GLN A 102 -7.40 5.25 0.62
CA GLN A 102 -6.07 5.08 -0.01
C GLN A 102 -5.13 4.25 0.88
N ARG A 103 -5.08 4.57 2.18
CA ARG A 103 -4.30 3.82 3.17
C ARG A 103 -4.77 2.37 3.28
N SER A 104 -6.08 2.18 3.46
CA SER A 104 -6.63 0.85 3.68
C SER A 104 -6.47 -0.05 2.45
N SER A 105 -6.62 0.49 1.24
CA SER A 105 -6.39 -0.25 0.00
C SER A 105 -4.92 -0.62 -0.17
N TYR A 106 -3.98 0.29 0.16
CA TYR A 106 -2.56 -0.01 0.17
C TYR A 106 -2.20 -1.12 1.18
N ILE A 107 -2.81 -1.13 2.37
CA ILE A 107 -2.62 -2.22 3.35
C ILE A 107 -3.10 -3.56 2.79
N ASN A 108 -4.28 -3.60 2.20
CA ASN A 108 -4.82 -4.81 1.57
C ASN A 108 -3.94 -5.29 0.41
N TYR A 109 -3.45 -4.35 -0.40
CA TYR A 109 -2.54 -4.60 -1.51
C TYR A 109 -1.23 -5.25 -1.05
N ILE A 110 -0.53 -4.66 -0.07
CA ILE A 110 0.73 -5.22 0.46
C ILE A 110 0.51 -6.60 1.09
N ASN A 111 -0.57 -6.77 1.86
CA ASN A 111 -0.89 -8.05 2.48
C ASN A 111 -1.16 -9.15 1.43
N ALA A 112 -1.97 -8.86 0.41
CA ALA A 112 -2.26 -9.79 -0.67
C ALA A 112 -1.01 -10.17 -1.46
N VAL A 113 -0.17 -9.19 -1.82
CA VAL A 113 1.10 -9.45 -2.53
C VAL A 113 1.99 -10.38 -1.71
N ARG A 114 2.14 -10.13 -0.40
CA ARG A 114 2.96 -10.95 0.49
C ARG A 114 2.40 -12.36 0.68
N GLU A 115 1.09 -12.49 0.87
CA GLU A 115 0.41 -13.78 1.01
C GLU A 115 0.59 -14.64 -0.24
N GLN A 116 0.40 -14.06 -1.44
CA GLN A 116 0.55 -14.77 -2.71
C GLN A 116 2.01 -15.08 -3.06
N ALA A 117 2.94 -14.14 -2.83
CA ALA A 117 4.36 -14.38 -2.99
C ALA A 117 4.82 -15.58 -2.15
N LYS A 118 4.39 -15.65 -0.88
CA LYS A 118 4.68 -16.77 0.00
C LYS A 118 4.06 -18.07 -0.51
N ALA A 119 2.80 -18.05 -0.97
CA ALA A 119 2.11 -19.23 -1.50
C ALA A 119 2.83 -19.83 -2.72
N PHE A 120 3.42 -19.00 -3.58
CA PHE A 120 4.14 -19.42 -4.77
C PHE A 120 5.67 -19.57 -4.61
N GLY A 121 6.21 -19.29 -3.41
CA GLY A 121 7.65 -19.36 -3.14
C GLY A 121 8.47 -18.26 -3.83
N ILE A 122 7.86 -17.09 -4.07
CA ILE A 122 8.47 -15.96 -4.75
C ILE A 122 9.09 -15.00 -3.71
N PRO A 123 10.34 -14.53 -3.90
CA PRO A 123 10.98 -13.58 -2.98
C PRO A 123 10.22 -12.25 -2.86
N LEU A 124 10.23 -11.67 -1.66
CA LEU A 124 9.58 -10.37 -1.37
C LEU A 124 10.44 -9.15 -1.75
N THR A 125 11.33 -9.31 -2.72
CA THR A 125 12.21 -8.25 -3.21
C THR A 125 11.57 -7.52 -4.39
N LEU A 126 11.38 -6.21 -4.25
CA LEU A 126 10.83 -5.33 -5.27
C LEU A 126 11.87 -5.02 -6.37
N ASP A 127 11.49 -5.18 -7.63
CA ASP A 127 12.18 -4.68 -8.83
C ASP A 127 13.68 -5.05 -8.96
N GLY A 128 14.13 -6.05 -8.21
CA GLY A 128 15.49 -6.57 -8.30
C GLY A 128 15.71 -7.42 -9.55
N ALA A 129 16.95 -7.87 -9.77
CA ALA A 129 17.24 -8.89 -10.75
C ALA A 129 16.59 -10.24 -10.36
N GLY A 130 16.25 -11.06 -11.35
CA GLY A 130 15.70 -12.40 -11.11
C GLY A 130 14.26 -12.41 -10.56
N ASN A 131 13.91 -13.48 -9.85
CA ASN A 131 12.55 -13.68 -9.32
C ASN A 131 12.23 -12.69 -8.19
N GLY A 132 10.96 -12.32 -8.04
CA GLY A 132 10.51 -11.41 -6.99
C GLY A 132 9.28 -10.62 -7.40
N ILE A 133 8.95 -9.59 -6.61
CA ILE A 133 7.84 -8.69 -6.91
C ILE A 133 8.30 -7.67 -7.95
N LYS A 134 7.51 -7.45 -9.00
CA LYS A 134 7.82 -6.55 -10.12
C LYS A 134 6.69 -5.53 -10.30
N THR A 135 7.03 -4.27 -10.41
CA THR A 135 6.08 -3.26 -10.90
C THR A 135 5.84 -3.43 -12.39
N HIS A 136 4.71 -2.95 -12.91
CA HIS A 136 4.51 -2.89 -14.36
C HIS A 136 5.56 -2.00 -15.04
N LYS A 137 5.98 -0.91 -14.37
CA LYS A 137 7.14 -0.13 -14.80
C LYS A 137 8.39 -0.98 -15.00
N TRP A 138 8.74 -1.84 -14.05
CA TRP A 138 9.90 -2.73 -14.20
C TRP A 138 9.73 -3.67 -15.38
N VAL A 139 8.52 -4.18 -15.61
CA VAL A 139 8.20 -5.01 -16.79
C VAL A 139 8.46 -4.22 -18.08
N SER A 140 7.97 -2.98 -18.20
CA SER A 140 8.22 -2.10 -19.35
C SER A 140 9.70 -1.84 -19.57
N ASP A 141 10.44 -1.52 -18.50
CA ASP A 141 11.85 -1.17 -18.59
C ASP A 141 12.76 -2.36 -18.94
N ASN A 142 12.33 -3.60 -18.65
CA ASN A 142 13.22 -4.78 -18.72
C ASN A 142 12.74 -5.88 -19.66
N LEU A 143 11.44 -5.95 -19.97
CA LEU A 143 10.84 -7.06 -20.71
C LEU A 143 10.07 -6.59 -21.93
N TRP A 144 9.04 -5.76 -21.76
CA TRP A 144 8.13 -5.32 -22.81
C TRP A 144 7.10 -4.31 -22.28
N GLY A 145 6.61 -3.42 -23.14
CA GLY A 145 5.50 -2.50 -22.84
C GLY A 145 5.97 -1.08 -22.55
N ASP A 146 5.01 -0.20 -22.26
CA ASP A 146 5.23 1.23 -22.01
C ASP A 146 4.53 1.73 -20.73
N HIS A 147 3.82 0.86 -20.02
CA HIS A 147 3.14 1.15 -18.77
C HIS A 147 4.12 1.52 -17.65
N GLN A 148 3.75 2.49 -16.80
CA GLN A 148 4.62 3.09 -15.78
C GLN A 148 4.08 2.97 -14.34
N ASP A 149 2.94 2.31 -14.16
CA ASP A 149 2.35 2.01 -12.86
C ASP A 149 3.26 1.09 -12.00
N PRO A 150 3.19 1.16 -10.65
CA PRO A 150 2.27 1.95 -9.83
C PRO A 150 2.85 3.26 -9.26
N TYR A 151 4.07 3.65 -9.67
CA TYR A 151 4.86 4.63 -8.90
C TYR A 151 4.25 6.04 -8.84
N SER A 152 3.62 6.51 -9.93
CA SER A 152 2.99 7.82 -9.95
C SER A 152 1.83 7.90 -8.96
N TYR A 153 0.98 6.86 -8.90
CA TYR A 153 -0.10 6.84 -7.93
C TYR A 153 0.41 6.71 -6.50
N LEU A 154 1.37 5.79 -6.27
CA LEU A 154 1.97 5.61 -4.95
C LEU A 154 2.60 6.90 -4.44
N THR A 155 3.30 7.65 -5.29
CA THR A 155 3.88 8.96 -4.92
C THR A 155 2.80 9.96 -4.54
N ARG A 156 1.67 10.00 -5.27
CA ARG A 156 0.53 10.86 -4.96
C ARG A 156 -0.13 10.56 -3.61
N ILE A 157 -0.05 9.30 -3.15
CA ILE A 157 -0.49 8.89 -1.80
C ILE A 157 0.71 8.76 -0.84
N GLY A 158 1.82 9.44 -1.16
CA GLY A 158 3.10 9.54 -0.43
C GLY A 158 3.75 8.24 0.00
N ILE A 159 3.63 7.20 -0.82
CA ILE A 159 4.43 5.99 -0.74
C ILE A 159 5.57 6.09 -1.76
N SER A 160 6.80 6.22 -1.26
CA SER A 160 8.00 6.16 -2.10
C SER A 160 8.33 4.72 -2.52
N LYS A 161 9.17 4.57 -3.55
CA LYS A 161 9.68 3.24 -3.96
C LYS A 161 10.37 2.50 -2.80
N ASP A 162 11.17 3.20 -2.01
CA ASP A 162 11.86 2.61 -0.86
C ASP A 162 10.88 2.17 0.21
N GLN A 163 9.80 2.94 0.42
CA GLN A 163 8.76 2.58 1.36
C GLN A 163 7.98 1.35 0.89
N LEU A 164 7.61 1.30 -0.40
CA LEU A 164 7.01 0.11 -1.01
C LEU A 164 7.90 -1.12 -0.82
N ALA A 165 9.21 -1.01 -1.08
CA ALA A 165 10.14 -2.11 -0.87
C ALA A 165 10.18 -2.58 0.59
N LYS A 166 10.21 -1.65 1.55
CA LYS A 166 10.19 -1.95 2.98
C LYS A 166 8.89 -2.65 3.40
N ASP A 167 7.74 -2.17 2.93
CA ASP A 167 6.43 -2.71 3.26
C ASP A 167 6.24 -4.10 2.64
N LEU A 168 6.71 -4.32 1.42
CA LEU A 168 6.70 -5.64 0.79
C LEU A 168 7.60 -6.64 1.51
N ALA A 169 8.77 -6.22 1.99
CA ALA A 169 9.71 -7.07 2.72
C ALA A 169 9.21 -7.39 4.15
N ASN A 170 8.68 -6.39 4.86
CA ASN A 170 8.43 -6.48 6.31
C ASN A 170 6.94 -6.56 6.69
N GLY A 171 6.04 -6.15 5.79
CA GLY A 171 4.63 -5.90 6.08
C GLY A 171 4.42 -4.52 6.71
N ILE A 172 3.18 -4.05 6.70
CA ILE A 172 2.79 -2.77 7.30
C ILE A 172 2.40 -2.99 8.76
N GLY A 173 2.97 -2.19 9.68
CA GLY A 173 2.66 -2.25 11.11
C GLY A 173 3.29 -3.44 11.86
N GLY A 174 4.15 -4.22 11.21
CA GLY A 174 4.95 -5.25 11.88
C GLY A 174 6.15 -4.63 12.60
N ALA A 175 6.29 -4.89 13.90
CA ALA A 175 7.54 -4.62 14.61
C ALA A 175 8.69 -5.29 13.83
N SER A 176 9.67 -4.48 13.41
CA SER A 176 10.92 -5.00 12.87
C SER A 176 11.44 -6.05 13.84
N LYS A 177 11.57 -7.30 13.39
CA LYS A 177 12.44 -8.25 14.09
C LYS A 177 13.85 -7.75 13.86
N SER A 178 14.33 -6.87 14.74
CA SER A 178 15.74 -6.52 14.81
C SER A 178 16.50 -7.79 15.14
N ASN A 179 17.30 -8.25 14.18
CA ASN A 179 18.43 -9.10 14.52
C ASN A 179 19.38 -8.22 15.34
N GLN A 180 19.52 -8.59 16.61
CA GLN A 180 20.49 -8.03 17.53
C GLN A 180 21.91 -8.22 16.97
N SER A 181 22.64 -7.11 16.81
CA SER A 181 24.11 -7.10 16.89
C SER A 181 24.60 -5.70 17.30
N ASN A 182 24.87 -5.60 18.60
CA ASN A 182 25.91 -4.82 19.30
C ASN A 182 26.20 -3.34 18.93
N ASN A 183 25.92 -2.49 19.94
CA ASN A 183 26.74 -1.40 20.51
C ASN A 183 27.66 -0.59 19.58
N ASP A 184 27.37 0.71 19.45
CA ASP A 184 28.23 1.74 20.05
C ASP A 184 27.46 3.05 20.24
N ASP A 185 27.73 3.70 21.37
CA ASP A 185 27.17 4.95 21.85
C ASP A 185 28.04 6.10 21.35
N SER A 186 27.51 6.93 20.46
CA SER A 186 27.94 8.33 20.34
C SER A 186 26.93 9.13 19.51
N THR A 187 26.19 10.00 20.18
CA THR A 187 25.33 11.01 19.56
C THR A 187 26.15 12.21 19.09
N PRO A 188 25.85 12.75 17.91
CA PRO A 188 25.81 14.19 17.74
C PRO A 188 24.42 14.64 17.28
N ALA A 189 23.89 15.67 17.93
CA ALA A 189 22.62 16.29 17.61
C ALA A 189 22.61 16.79 16.15
N ILE A 190 21.76 16.20 15.32
CA ILE A 190 21.48 16.67 13.96
C ILE A 190 20.34 17.70 14.01
N ASN A 191 20.68 18.93 13.63
CA ASN A 191 19.73 20.00 13.33
C ASN A 191 18.84 19.55 12.16
N TYR A 192 17.63 19.07 12.47
CA TYR A 192 16.65 18.70 11.46
C TYR A 192 16.01 19.98 10.91
N THR A 193 16.51 20.45 9.78
CA THR A 193 15.75 21.34 8.88
C THR A 193 14.95 20.41 7.97
N PRO A 194 13.60 20.34 8.08
CA PRO A 194 12.83 19.45 7.23
C PRO A 194 12.93 19.92 5.78
N ASN A 195 13.50 19.09 4.91
CA ASN A 195 13.44 19.29 3.47
C ASN A 195 11.96 19.21 3.02
N MET A 196 11.55 20.13 2.15
CA MET A 196 10.14 20.34 1.75
C MET A 196 9.47 19.17 1.00
N GLU A 197 10.16 18.06 0.77
CA GLU A 197 9.67 16.91 -0.01
C GLU A 197 8.92 15.84 0.84
N GLU A 198 9.05 15.83 2.18
CA GLU A 198 8.28 14.93 3.08
C GLU A 198 6.83 15.39 3.35
N LYS A 199 6.40 16.48 2.71
CA LYS A 199 5.18 17.20 3.10
C LYS A 199 3.87 16.55 2.62
N GLU A 200 3.92 15.55 1.73
CA GLU A 200 2.73 15.16 0.96
C GLU A 200 1.82 14.12 1.61
N MET A 201 2.22 13.48 2.71
CA MET A 201 1.33 12.58 3.48
C MET A 201 1.22 12.92 4.96
N THR A 202 1.73 14.07 5.38
CA THR A 202 1.53 14.50 6.76
C THR A 202 0.09 15.00 6.91
N TYR A 203 -0.71 14.33 7.74
CA TYR A 203 -2.06 14.77 8.08
C TYR A 203 -2.34 14.62 9.58
N LEU A 204 -3.37 15.31 10.03
CA LEU A 204 -3.84 15.23 11.39
C LEU A 204 -5.00 14.23 11.49
N ILE A 205 -5.03 13.46 12.57
CA ILE A 205 -6.20 12.66 12.95
C ILE A 205 -6.78 13.23 14.25
N PHE A 206 -8.07 13.51 14.25
CA PHE A 206 -8.85 13.87 15.43
C PHE A 206 -9.72 12.70 15.89
N ALA A 207 -9.38 12.11 17.04
CA ALA A 207 -10.19 11.09 17.68
C ALA A 207 -11.39 11.76 18.39
N LYS A 208 -12.58 11.68 17.80
CA LYS A 208 -13.76 12.48 18.20
C LYS A 208 -14.35 12.12 19.57
N ASP A 209 -14.13 10.90 20.04
CA ASP A 209 -14.56 10.36 21.33
C ASP A 209 -13.60 10.73 22.46
N THR A 210 -12.30 10.52 22.26
CA THR A 210 -11.27 10.81 23.27
C THR A 210 -10.75 12.25 23.21
N LYS A 211 -11.14 13.00 22.18
CA LYS A 211 -10.65 14.36 21.87
C LYS A 211 -9.14 14.43 21.68
N ARG A 212 -8.50 13.33 21.28
CA ARG A 212 -7.05 13.26 21.04
C ARG A 212 -6.71 13.67 19.62
N TRP A 213 -5.53 14.27 19.49
CA TRP A 213 -4.97 14.64 18.20
C TRP A 213 -3.72 13.82 17.92
N TYR A 214 -3.58 13.41 16.67
CA TYR A 214 -2.41 12.72 16.19
C TYR A 214 -1.89 13.39 14.93
N ILE A 215 -0.59 13.29 14.71
CA ILE A 215 0.03 13.56 13.42
C ILE A 215 0.55 12.24 12.85
N THR A 216 0.33 12.03 11.58
CA THR A 216 0.74 10.81 10.88
C THR A 216 1.25 11.16 9.51
N ASN A 217 2.18 10.36 9.00
CA ASN A 217 2.64 10.40 7.61
C ASN A 217 2.02 9.27 6.77
N GLY A 218 0.95 8.65 7.26
CA GLY A 218 0.37 7.47 6.63
C GLY A 218 1.09 6.17 6.97
N ILE A 219 2.08 6.16 7.88
CA ILE A 219 2.78 4.94 8.31
C ILE A 219 3.02 4.99 9.82
N GLU A 220 3.69 6.04 10.25
CA GLU A 220 3.89 6.34 11.66
C GLU A 220 2.80 7.28 12.15
N ILE A 221 2.35 7.05 13.38
CA ILE A 221 1.47 7.96 14.09
C ILE A 221 2.11 8.44 15.38
N ARG A 222 1.88 9.70 15.70
CA ARG A 222 2.33 10.32 16.94
C ARG A 222 1.18 11.04 17.61
N TYR A 223 0.98 10.73 18.89
CA TYR A 223 0.08 11.50 19.74
C TYR A 223 0.60 12.92 19.98
N ILE A 224 -0.24 13.92 19.73
CA ILE A 224 0.03 15.34 19.98
C ILE A 224 -0.41 15.67 21.40
N LYS A 225 0.57 15.78 22.30
CA LYS A 225 0.36 15.93 23.75
C LYS A 225 -0.15 17.31 24.20
N THR A 226 0.10 18.37 23.43
CA THR A 226 -0.15 19.74 23.89
C THR A 226 -0.83 20.59 22.83
N VAL A 227 -1.69 21.51 23.29
CA VAL A 227 -2.38 22.50 22.44
C VAL A 227 -1.39 23.41 21.69
N ARG A 228 -0.22 23.69 22.28
CA ARG A 228 0.85 24.47 21.66
C ARG A 228 1.42 23.77 20.42
N VAL A 229 1.71 22.46 20.54
CA VAL A 229 2.22 21.67 19.41
C VAL A 229 1.14 21.46 18.36
N LEU A 230 -0.11 21.23 18.77
CA LEU A 230 -1.25 21.16 17.86
C LEU A 230 -1.41 22.44 17.05
N GLY A 231 -1.28 23.61 17.69
CA GLY A 231 -1.35 24.92 17.03
C GLY A 231 -0.33 25.08 15.89
N ASN A 232 0.88 24.52 16.03
CA ASN A 232 1.88 24.52 14.95
C ASN A 232 1.36 23.79 13.71
N TYR A 233 0.71 22.64 13.88
CA TYR A 233 0.17 21.82 12.79
C TYR A 233 -1.17 22.33 12.25
N GLN A 234 -1.96 23.05 13.06
CA GLN A 234 -3.21 23.72 12.67
C GLN A 234 -2.99 25.14 12.12
N ASN A 235 -1.82 25.41 11.54
CA ASN A 235 -1.54 26.64 10.78
C ASN A 235 -1.43 27.93 11.61
N GLN A 236 -1.36 27.87 12.95
CA GLN A 236 -1.25 29.09 13.76
C GLN A 236 0.09 29.82 13.54
N TRP A 237 1.19 29.07 13.36
CA TRP A 237 2.54 29.63 13.23
C TRP A 237 3.23 29.27 11.91
N LEU A 238 3.10 28.01 11.45
CA LEU A 238 3.88 27.47 10.33
C LEU A 238 3.06 27.20 9.05
N LYS A 239 1.76 27.54 9.03
CA LYS A 239 0.86 27.47 7.86
C LYS A 239 1.00 26.22 6.96
N PHE A 240 1.12 25.04 7.57
CA PHE A 240 1.36 23.77 6.85
C PHE A 240 0.21 23.31 5.93
N LYS A 241 -1.02 23.76 6.17
CA LYS A 241 -2.29 23.36 5.51
C LYS A 241 -2.52 21.85 5.49
N LEU A 242 -2.19 21.18 6.59
CA LEU A 242 -2.37 19.73 6.69
C LEU A 242 -3.86 19.35 6.64
N PRO A 243 -4.22 18.27 5.91
CA PRO A 243 -5.54 17.68 5.99
C PRO A 243 -5.86 17.21 7.42
N VAL A 244 -7.14 17.18 7.76
CA VAL A 244 -7.63 16.67 9.04
C VAL A 244 -8.65 15.58 8.79
N ASP A 245 -8.38 14.40 9.31
CA ASP A 245 -9.32 13.28 9.36
C ASP A 245 -9.96 13.18 10.74
N THR A 246 -11.21 12.73 10.82
CA THR A 246 -11.98 12.62 12.07
C THR A 246 -12.61 11.25 12.23
N MET A 247 -12.15 10.50 13.23
CA MET A 247 -12.55 9.10 13.48
C MET A 247 -12.66 8.81 14.99
N PHE A 248 -13.13 7.62 15.38
CA PHE A 248 -13.12 7.13 16.77
C PHE A 248 -11.73 6.61 17.17
N GLN A 249 -11.36 6.68 18.45
CA GLN A 249 -10.07 6.15 18.93
C GLN A 249 -9.88 4.67 18.58
N ALA A 250 -10.94 3.87 18.64
CA ALA A 250 -10.89 2.47 18.26
C ALA A 250 -10.53 2.25 16.78
N GLU A 251 -10.90 3.20 15.90
CA GLU A 251 -10.51 3.18 14.48
C GLU A 251 -9.03 3.53 14.33
N VAL A 252 -8.55 4.56 15.05
CA VAL A 252 -7.10 4.88 15.11
C VAL A 252 -6.29 3.69 15.62
N ASP A 253 -6.74 3.03 16.69
CA ASP A 253 -6.05 1.90 17.29
C ASP A 253 -6.04 0.68 16.37
N LYS A 254 -7.13 0.47 15.61
CA LYS A 254 -7.22 -0.56 14.59
C LYS A 254 -6.27 -0.28 13.42
N GLU A 255 -6.09 0.99 13.06
CA GLU A 255 -5.26 1.41 11.91
C GLU A 255 -3.75 1.48 12.20
N PHE A 256 -3.37 1.78 13.45
CA PHE A 256 -1.97 2.03 13.81
C PHE A 256 -1.45 1.14 14.94
N GLY A 257 -2.33 0.36 15.57
CA GLY A 257 -2.02 -0.43 16.75
C GLY A 257 -2.08 0.40 18.03
N THR A 258 -2.68 -0.18 19.07
CA THR A 258 -2.85 0.46 20.39
C THR A 258 -1.53 0.94 21.00
N GLY A 259 -0.41 0.25 20.73
CA GLY A 259 0.93 0.64 21.18
C GLY A 259 1.41 1.98 20.59
N ALA A 260 1.15 2.20 19.30
CA ALA A 260 1.60 3.40 18.59
C ALA A 260 0.77 4.65 18.94
N THR A 261 -0.48 4.44 19.36
CA THR A 261 -1.43 5.49 19.75
C THR A 261 -1.42 5.79 21.25
N THR A 262 -0.62 5.05 22.05
CA THR A 262 -0.56 5.29 23.50
C THR A 262 -0.03 6.69 23.82
N PRO A 263 -0.67 7.44 24.74
CA PRO A 263 -0.16 8.73 25.21
C PRO A 263 1.20 8.65 25.92
N ASN A 264 1.54 7.46 26.41
CA ASN A 264 2.72 7.18 27.25
C ASN A 264 3.92 6.63 26.47
N ARG A 265 3.85 6.51 25.13
CA ARG A 265 4.99 6.05 24.33
C ARG A 265 6.19 6.98 24.54
N ASP A 266 7.23 6.45 25.18
CA ASP A 266 8.54 7.07 25.35
C ASP A 266 9.39 6.74 24.12
N ILE A 267 9.67 7.77 23.32
CA ILE A 267 10.39 7.65 22.05
C ILE A 267 11.91 7.81 22.22
N SER A 268 12.41 7.94 23.45
CA SER A 268 13.86 7.96 23.73
C SER A 268 14.49 6.56 23.72
N LYS A 269 13.68 5.51 23.55
CA LYS A 269 14.11 4.10 23.53
C LYS A 269 13.85 3.41 22.19
N GLY A 270 13.82 4.18 21.11
CA GLY A 270 13.79 3.68 19.74
C GLY A 270 15.15 3.20 19.29
#